data_AF-A0A3M1ZV23-F1
#
_entry.id   AF-A0A3M1ZV23-F1
#
_cell.length_a   1.000
_cell.length_b   1.000
_cell.length_c   1.000
_cell.angle_alpha   90.00
_cell.angle_beta   90.00
_cell.angle_gamma   90.00
#
_symmetry.space_group_name_H-M   'P 1'
#
loop_
_entity.id
_entity.type
_entity.pdbx_description
1 polymer ?
#
loop_
_entity_poly.entity_id
_entity_poly.type
_entity_poly.pdbx_seq_one_letter_code
_entity_poly.pdbx_strand_id
1 'polypeptide(L)' 'APEVACRVRRRGAGARVRFATPQFGVAPGQFAVFYRADEVLGGGWIREAADRG' A
#
# COMPACT_ATOMS: atom_id res chain seq x y z
N ALA A 1 9.84 6.73 6.78
CA ALA A 1 8.68 7.25 6.01
C ALA A 1 7.56 7.53 7.01
N PRO A 2 6.66 8.49 6.77
CA PRO A 2 5.51 8.69 7.65
C PRO A 2 4.69 7.38 7.76
N GLU A 3 4.10 7.15 8.93
CA GLU A 3 3.18 6.02 9.13
C GLU A 3 1.89 6.29 8.35
N VAL A 4 1.77 5.68 7.18
CA VAL A 4 0.55 5.78 6.37
C VAL A 4 -0.40 4.66 6.79
N ALA A 5 -1.36 5.00 7.64
CA ALA A 5 -2.42 4.07 8.03
C ALA A 5 -3.17 3.57 6.78
N CYS A 6 -3.31 2.26 6.66
CA CYS A 6 -3.98 1.64 5.51
C CYS A 6 -4.73 0.37 5.91
N ARG A 7 -5.65 -0.05 5.04
CA ARG A 7 -6.27 -1.37 5.08
C ARG A 7 -5.84 -2.17 3.87
N VAL A 8 -5.35 -3.38 4.12
CA VAL A 8 -4.94 -4.33 3.09
C VAL A 8 -6.00 -5.42 2.96
N ARG A 9 -6.40 -5.75 1.73
CA ARG A 9 -7.23 -6.92 1.41
C ARG A 9 -6.54 -7.76 0.36
N ARG A 10 -6.36 -9.06 0.63
CA ARG A 10 -5.80 -9.98 -0.37
C ARG A 10 -6.72 -10.09 -1.59
N ARG A 11 -6.14 -10.19 -2.78
CA ARG A 11 -6.84 -10.40 -4.05
C ARG A 11 -6.00 -11.30 -4.96
N GLY A 12 -6.35 -12.58 -5.05
CA GLY A 12 -5.57 -13.57 -5.80
C GLY A 12 -4.11 -13.60 -5.33
N ALA A 13 -3.18 -13.46 -6.28
CA ALA A 13 -1.74 -13.40 -6.02
C ALA A 13 -1.22 -12.04 -5.51
N GLY A 14 -2.09 -11.04 -5.33
CA GLY A 14 -1.71 -9.71 -4.87
C GLY A 14 -2.60 -9.21 -3.73
N ALA A 15 -2.58 -7.90 -3.53
CA ALA A 15 -3.41 -7.23 -2.54
C ALA A 15 -3.94 -5.91 -3.09
N ARG A 16 -5.10 -5.49 -2.56
CA ARG A 16 -5.61 -4.14 -2.71
C ARG A 16 -5.39 -3.39 -1.40
N VAL A 17 -4.75 -2.24 -1.51
CA VAL A 17 -4.47 -1.35 -0.39
C VAL A 17 -5.38 -0.14 -0.49
N ARG A 18 -5.99 0.25 0.62
CA ARG A 18 -6.70 1.53 0.74
C ARG A 18 -6.06 2.31 1.87
N PHE A 19 -5.50 3.47 1.56
CA PHE A 19 -4.99 4.40 2.57
C PHE A 19 -6.16 5.02 3.35
N ALA A 20 -5.93 5.34 4.62
CA ALA A 20 -6.91 6.02 5.47
C ALA A 20 -7.14 7.47 4.99
N THR A 21 -6.09 8.11 4.48
CA THR A 21 -6.12 9.43 3.84
C THR A 21 -5.52 9.36 2.43
N PRO A 22 -5.95 10.20 1.49
CA PRO A 22 -5.35 10.26 0.15
C PRO A 22 -3.83 10.49 0.21
N GLN A 23 -3.10 9.81 -0.67
CA GLN A 23 -1.63 9.90 -0.74
C GLN A 23 -1.21 10.32 -2.15
N PHE A 24 -0.31 11.29 -2.23
CA PHE A 24 0.26 11.75 -3.49
C PHE A 24 1.49 10.93 -3.88
N GLY A 25 1.75 10.80 -5.17
CA GLY A 25 2.99 10.19 -5.69
C GLY A 25 3.05 8.67 -5.60
N VAL A 26 1.91 7.99 -5.41
CA VAL A 26 1.81 6.53 -5.50
C VAL A 26 1.68 6.13 -6.97
N ALA A 27 2.63 5.36 -7.48
CA ALA A 27 2.72 5.03 -8.89
C ALA A 27 3.23 3.58 -9.12
N PRO A 28 2.87 2.96 -10.27
CA PRO A 28 3.46 1.69 -10.67
C PRO A 28 4.99 1.73 -10.72
N GLY A 29 5.63 0.64 -10.31
CA GLY A 29 7.09 0.52 -10.25
C GLY A 29 7.72 0.94 -8.93
N GLN A 30 6.96 1.53 -8.01
CA GLN A 30 7.38 1.70 -6.61
C GLN A 30 7.19 0.41 -5.81
N PHE A 31 7.93 0.25 -4.70
CA PHE A 31 7.77 -0.87 -3.78
C PHE A 31 7.08 -0.42 -2.49
N ALA A 32 5.95 -1.05 -2.16
CA ALA A 32 5.24 -0.82 -0.91
C ALA A 32 5.71 -1.80 0.16
N VAL A 33 5.97 -1.30 1.37
CA VAL A 33 6.32 -2.12 2.54
C VAL A 33 5.25 -1.95 3.61
N PHE A 34 4.77 -3.05 4.16
CA PHE A 34 3.75 -3.08 5.20
C PHE A 34 4.38 -3.40 6.54
N TYR A 35 3.96 -2.63 7.55
CA TYR A 35 4.44 -2.77 8.92
C TYR A 35 3.26 -3.01 9.86
N ARG A 36 3.54 -3.65 11.01
CA ARG A 36 2.69 -3.62 12.20
C ARG A 36 3.56 -3.21 13.37
N ALA A 37 3.33 -2.00 13.88
CA ALA A 37 4.27 -1.35 14.79
C ALA A 37 5.68 -1.36 14.15
N ASP A 38 6.64 -2.01 14.79
CA ASP A 38 8.04 -2.13 14.40
C ASP A 38 8.33 -3.36 13.50
N GLU A 39 7.37 -4.26 13.32
CA GLU A 39 7.55 -5.47 12.53
C GLU A 39 7.25 -5.25 11.03
N VAL A 40 8.18 -5.69 10.17
CA VAL A 40 7.94 -5.78 8.72
C VAL A 40 7.12 -7.03 8.41
N LEU A 41 5.92 -6.83 7.87
CA LEU A 41 5.05 -7.94 7.46
C LEU A 41 5.33 -8.43 6.02
N GLY A 42 6.04 -7.62 5.24
CA GLY A 42 6.37 -7.88 3.85
C GLY A 42 6.12 -6.68 2.95
N GLY A 43 6.14 -6.92 1.64
CA GLY A 43 5.97 -5.85 0.66
C GLY A 43 5.68 -6.37 -0.73
N GLY A 44 5.46 -5.43 -1.66
CA GLY A 44 5.20 -5.76 -3.05
C GLY A 44 5.32 -4.57 -3.98
N TRP A 45 5.59 -4.87 -5.24
CA TRP A 45 5.59 -3.88 -6.30
C TRP A 45 4.19 -3.37 -6.59
N ILE A 46 4.05 -2.05 -6.63
CA ILE A 46 2.82 -1.39 -7.03
C ILE A 46 2.67 -1.58 -8.53
N ARG A 47 1.53 -2.18 -8.94
CA ARG A 47 1.21 -2.43 -10.36
C ARG A 47 0.21 -1.43 -10.92
N GLU A 48 -0.64 -0.90 -10.06
CA GLU A 48 -1.71 0.03 -10.42
C GLU A 48 -1.92 0.98 -9.23
N ALA A 49 -2.14 2.25 -9.52
CA ALA A 49 -2.61 3.25 -8.56
C ALA A 49 -3.90 3.85 -9.12
N ALA A 50 -4.96 3.85 -8.31
CA ALA A 50 -6.25 4.37 -8.69
C ALA A 50 -6.70 5.37 -7.63
N ASP A 51 -7.08 6.56 -8.06
CA ASP A 51 -7.81 7.51 -7.23
C ASP A 51 -9.30 7.19 -7.32
N ARG A 52 -9.96 7.21 -6.16
CA ARG A 52 -11.41 7.19 -6.06
C ARG A 52 -11.74 8.41 -5.23
N GLY A 53 -11.95 9.53 -5.91
CA GLY A 53 -12.37 10.80 -5.32
C GLY A 53 -13.51 10.64 -4.32
#